data_AF-A0A3E5G4A6-F1
#
_entry.id   AF-A0A3E5G4A6-F1
#
_cell.length_a   1.000
_cell.length_b   1.000
_cell.length_c   1.000
_cell.angle_alpha   90.00
_cell.angle_beta   90.00
_cell.angle_gamma   90.00
#
_symmetry.space_group_name_H-M   'P 1'
#
loop_
_entity.id
_entity.type
_entity.pdbx_description
1 polymer ?
#
loop_
_entity_poly.entity_id
_entity_poly.type
_entity_poly.pdbx_seq_one_letter_code
_entity_poly.pdbx_strand_id
1 'polypeptide(L)'
;MKKFLLLSILCYTYTVYAQHYIPVKKMISNYKEQKAIDALKNYDIVYNIEESPEAGVFMEKSLLPSDLPRPKDIRAEWRFEYSSGQKAMLYLKKIYSSKEGKSNEALIYKNKLAEKYGKDDLGIPAIWYSGKITALSCPKDLFGEIVTKNVAEFDIEKGQVISQNFLNIAKNGTMEGPRCPRPTIKYSPIASTDGCWYSNLQYKLDLLEEFVNDNLKKHKTSTTKFGVDILLVTNKKGKTTGYLLSPNEIMNKENQALTEQLIKQISKLPRWSFGWLQTINGSIFQGRYVKANYSSDTGWKLEDYLH
;
A
#
# COMPACT_ATOMS: atom_id res chain seq x y z
N MET A 1 -20.87 59.73 -12.94
CA MET A 1 -20.10 58.95 -11.94
C MET A 1 -20.58 57.49 -11.98
N LYS A 2 -19.83 56.60 -12.63
CA LYS A 2 -20.15 55.16 -12.73
C LYS A 2 -19.56 54.46 -11.49
N LYS A 3 -20.42 53.90 -10.64
CA LYS A 3 -20.03 53.04 -9.51
C LYS A 3 -19.63 51.67 -10.06
N PHE A 4 -18.36 51.32 -9.97
CA PHE A 4 -17.87 49.96 -10.20
C PHE A 4 -18.19 49.11 -8.96
N LEU A 5 -19.14 48.19 -9.10
CA LEU A 5 -19.33 47.08 -8.17
C LEU A 5 -18.23 46.05 -8.46
N LEU A 6 -17.25 45.97 -7.58
CA LEU A 6 -16.31 44.84 -7.52
C LEU A 6 -17.06 43.64 -6.95
N LEU A 7 -17.57 42.78 -7.84
CA LEU A 7 -18.03 41.45 -7.49
C LEU A 7 -16.77 40.62 -7.15
N SER A 8 -16.52 40.42 -5.87
CA SER A 8 -15.58 39.41 -5.39
C SER A 8 -16.14 38.03 -5.69
N ILE A 9 -15.79 37.49 -6.87
CA ILE A 9 -15.92 36.07 -7.14
C ILE A 9 -14.94 35.37 -6.21
N LEU A 10 -15.46 34.89 -5.07
CA LEU A 10 -14.85 33.83 -4.28
C LEU A 10 -14.72 32.61 -5.20
N CYS A 11 -13.59 32.52 -5.90
CA CYS A 11 -13.15 31.28 -6.52
C CYS A 11 -12.97 30.28 -5.38
N TYR A 12 -14.03 29.51 -5.10
CA TYR A 12 -13.91 28.18 -4.53
C TYR A 12 -13.04 27.39 -5.49
N THR A 13 -11.73 27.48 -5.31
CA THR A 13 -10.82 26.48 -5.83
C THR A 13 -11.15 25.23 -5.01
N TYR A 14 -12.05 24.40 -5.55
CA TYR A 14 -11.90 22.96 -5.38
C TYR A 14 -10.45 22.70 -5.75
N THR A 15 -9.60 22.49 -4.76
CA THR A 15 -8.33 21.83 -4.95
C THR A 15 -8.70 20.43 -5.42
N VAL A 16 -8.92 20.30 -6.73
CA VAL A 16 -8.77 19.03 -7.42
C VAL A 16 -7.36 18.60 -7.03
N TYR A 17 -7.27 17.66 -6.08
CA TYR A 17 -6.02 17.02 -5.72
C TYR A 17 -5.41 16.56 -7.05
N ALA A 18 -4.41 17.29 -7.53
CA ALA A 18 -3.71 16.89 -8.73
C ALA A 18 -3.05 15.56 -8.38
N GLN A 19 -3.62 14.46 -8.86
CA GLN A 19 -3.09 13.14 -8.57
C GLN A 19 -1.65 13.10 -9.05
N HIS A 20 -0.72 13.07 -8.11
CA HIS A 20 0.70 12.99 -8.41
C HIS A 20 1.04 11.52 -8.66
N TYR A 21 1.62 11.20 -9.81
CA TYR A 21 1.98 9.83 -10.16
C TYR A 21 3.48 9.63 -9.97
N ILE A 22 3.86 8.49 -9.40
CA ILE A 22 5.26 8.08 -9.43
C ILE A 22 5.64 7.81 -10.90
N PRO A 23 6.69 8.47 -11.45
CA PRO A 23 7.11 8.24 -12.83
C PRO A 23 7.59 6.81 -13.06
N VAL A 24 7.24 6.19 -14.19
CA VAL A 24 7.68 4.82 -14.54
C VAL A 24 9.20 4.69 -14.53
N LYS A 25 9.92 5.70 -15.02
CA LYS A 25 11.39 5.73 -14.97
C LYS A 25 11.92 5.67 -13.53
N LYS A 26 11.25 6.31 -12.58
CA LYS A 26 11.62 6.28 -11.15
C LYS A 26 11.37 4.90 -10.56
N MET A 27 10.22 4.28 -10.86
CA MET A 27 9.92 2.90 -10.44
C MET A 27 11.00 1.91 -10.94
N ILE A 28 11.36 1.99 -12.22
CA ILE A 28 12.43 1.16 -12.78
C ILE A 28 13.78 1.44 -12.10
N SER A 29 14.13 2.70 -11.84
CA SER A 29 15.39 3.05 -11.14
C SER A 29 15.43 2.47 -9.73
N ASN A 30 14.35 2.66 -8.97
CA ASN A 30 14.21 2.15 -7.61
C ASN A 30 14.41 0.62 -7.55
N TYR A 31 13.84 -0.12 -8.52
CA TYR A 31 14.05 -1.56 -8.64
C TYR A 31 15.51 -1.92 -8.91
N LYS A 32 16.14 -1.26 -9.88
CA LYS A 32 17.54 -1.52 -10.26
C LYS A 32 18.52 -1.21 -9.14
N GLU A 33 18.24 -0.18 -8.35
CA GLU A 33 19.00 0.18 -7.16
C GLU A 33 18.73 -0.74 -5.97
N GLN A 34 17.79 -1.69 -6.10
CA GLN A 34 17.32 -2.56 -5.02
C GLN A 34 16.99 -1.75 -3.77
N LYS A 35 16.33 -0.61 -3.98
CA LYS A 35 16.10 0.37 -2.93
C LYS A 35 15.17 -0.23 -1.88
N ALA A 36 15.69 -0.76 -0.81
CA ALA A 36 14.91 -1.09 0.37
C ALA A 36 14.90 0.12 1.28
N ILE A 37 13.71 0.59 1.67
CA ILE A 37 13.62 1.51 2.78
C ILE A 37 12.92 0.76 3.91
N ASP A 38 13.67 0.46 4.97
CA ASP A 38 13.05 0.25 6.26
C ASP A 38 12.54 1.62 6.78
N ALA A 39 11.61 2.23 6.04
CA ALA A 39 11.05 3.53 6.34
C ALA A 39 9.83 3.40 7.24
N LEU A 40 9.21 2.22 7.31
CA LEU A 40 8.08 1.97 8.19
C LEU A 40 8.45 2.28 9.65
N LYS A 41 9.68 1.98 10.08
CA LYS A 41 10.18 2.36 11.42
C LYS A 41 10.21 3.86 11.67
N ASN A 42 10.19 4.68 10.62
CA ASN A 42 10.24 6.13 10.71
C ASN A 42 8.85 6.76 10.84
N TYR A 43 7.77 5.99 10.81
CA TYR A 43 6.40 6.47 11.01
C TYR A 43 5.82 5.96 12.33
N ASP A 44 4.82 6.67 12.82
CA ASP A 44 4.00 6.19 13.92
C ASP A 44 3.09 5.06 13.40
N ILE A 45 3.03 3.97 14.14
CA ILE A 45 2.31 2.76 13.78
C ILE A 45 0.96 2.75 14.49
N VAL A 46 -0.08 2.25 13.83
CA VAL A 46 -1.43 2.15 14.41
C VAL A 46 -2.06 0.78 14.14
N TYR A 47 -2.59 0.18 15.20
CA TYR A 47 -3.30 -1.10 15.13
C TYR A 47 -4.81 -0.90 15.07
N ASN A 48 -5.51 -1.91 14.54
CA ASN A 48 -6.98 -2.02 14.48
C ASN A 48 -7.68 -1.01 13.56
N ILE A 49 -7.05 -0.62 12.43
CA ILE A 49 -7.68 0.30 11.45
C ILE A 49 -8.85 -0.38 10.72
N GLU A 50 -8.76 -1.69 10.46
CA GLU A 50 -9.72 -2.49 9.66
C GLU A 50 -9.91 -3.91 10.22
N GLU A 51 -9.67 -4.13 11.53
CA GLU A 51 -9.50 -5.48 12.11
C GLU A 51 -8.37 -6.30 11.43
N SER A 52 -7.48 -5.63 10.70
CA SER A 52 -6.31 -6.27 10.09
C SER A 52 -5.37 -6.82 11.15
N PRO A 53 -4.82 -8.04 10.97
CA PRO A 53 -3.75 -8.55 11.82
C PRO A 53 -2.46 -7.72 11.67
N GLU A 54 -2.30 -6.99 10.55
CA GLU A 54 -1.15 -6.12 10.30
C GLU A 54 -1.42 -4.68 10.74
N ALA A 55 -0.41 -4.03 11.32
CA ALA A 55 -0.48 -2.63 11.69
C ALA A 55 -0.46 -1.71 10.46
N GLY A 56 -1.16 -0.58 10.54
CA GLY A 56 -1.01 0.52 9.57
C GLY A 56 -0.03 1.58 10.05
N VAL A 57 0.17 2.61 9.22
CA VAL A 57 1.02 3.75 9.55
C VAL A 57 0.28 5.06 9.33
N PHE A 58 0.50 6.03 10.22
CA PHE A 58 -0.02 7.38 10.03
C PHE A 58 0.79 8.13 8.97
N MET A 59 0.08 8.89 8.13
CA MET A 59 0.68 9.84 7.21
C MET A 59 1.16 11.10 7.95
N GLU A 60 0.54 11.41 9.08
CA GLU A 60 0.92 12.52 9.94
C GLU A 60 2.31 12.28 10.54
N LYS A 61 3.12 13.35 10.58
CA LYS A 61 4.47 13.27 11.15
C LYS A 61 4.47 12.85 12.63
N SER A 62 3.42 13.20 13.37
CA SER A 62 3.09 12.64 14.69
C SER A 62 1.78 13.19 15.23
N LEU A 63 1.12 12.40 16.08
CA LEU A 63 -0.07 12.77 16.85
C LEU A 63 0.23 13.12 18.32
N LEU A 64 1.52 13.14 18.69
CA LEU A 64 1.96 13.51 20.04
C LEU A 64 1.74 15.01 20.31
N PRO A 65 1.39 15.40 21.54
CA PRO A 65 1.03 16.78 21.85
C PRO A 65 2.26 17.69 21.78
N SER A 66 2.08 18.89 21.21
CA SER A 66 3.13 19.89 21.02
C SER A 66 3.47 20.67 22.29
N ASP A 67 2.63 20.59 23.31
CA ASP A 67 2.75 21.35 24.54
C ASP A 67 3.68 20.71 25.59
N LEU A 68 4.33 19.59 25.22
CA LEU A 68 5.39 18.97 25.99
C LEU A 68 6.67 18.91 25.17
N PRO A 69 7.85 19.20 25.76
CA PRO A 69 9.13 19.09 25.07
C PRO A 69 9.34 17.67 24.53
N ARG A 70 9.20 17.52 23.21
CA ARG A 70 9.27 16.23 22.54
C ARG A 70 10.70 15.92 22.10
N PRO A 71 11.25 14.74 22.44
CA PRO A 71 12.50 14.29 21.83
C PRO A 71 12.34 14.13 20.31
N LYS A 72 13.34 14.54 19.52
CA LYS A 72 13.24 14.53 18.04
C LYS A 72 13.12 13.11 17.44
N ASP A 73 13.63 12.12 18.15
CA ASP A 73 13.85 10.78 17.63
C ASP A 73 12.88 9.75 18.23
N ILE A 74 11.68 10.15 18.65
CA ILE A 74 10.68 9.20 19.17
C ILE A 74 9.59 8.85 18.17
N ARG A 75 9.12 7.62 18.26
CA ARG A 75 8.00 7.04 17.52
C ARG A 75 6.98 6.46 18.47
N ALA A 76 5.74 6.40 18.02
CA ALA A 76 4.62 5.97 18.82
C ALA A 76 3.89 4.78 18.18
N GLU A 77 3.51 3.83 19.04
CA GLU A 77 2.54 2.79 18.72
C GLU A 77 1.18 3.22 19.26
N TRP A 78 0.22 3.30 18.35
CA TRP A 78 -1.15 3.69 18.62
C TRP A 78 -2.10 2.51 18.40
N ARG A 79 -3.28 2.59 18.99
CA ARG A 79 -4.34 1.62 18.74
C ARG A 79 -5.70 2.27 18.90
N PHE A 80 -6.62 1.95 17.99
CA PHE A 80 -8.03 2.20 18.21
C PHE A 80 -8.62 1.10 19.10
N GLU A 81 -9.22 1.51 20.22
CA GLU A 81 -9.86 0.61 21.18
C GLU A 81 -11.33 0.97 21.33
N TYR A 82 -12.17 -0.04 21.50
CA TYR A 82 -13.60 0.10 21.74
C TYR A 82 -13.91 -0.24 23.19
N SER A 83 -14.46 0.70 23.94
CA SER A 83 -15.21 0.41 25.15
C SER A 83 -16.64 0.04 24.76
N SER A 84 -17.21 -0.97 25.42
CA SER A 84 -18.56 -1.50 25.10
C SER A 84 -19.59 -0.39 24.88
N GLY A 85 -20.21 -0.36 23.71
CA GLY A 85 -21.25 0.62 23.34
C GLY A 85 -20.74 2.05 23.06
N GLN A 86 -19.44 2.31 23.09
CA GLN A 86 -18.84 3.61 22.81
C GLN A 86 -18.14 3.63 21.45
N LYS A 87 -18.00 4.83 20.87
CA LYS A 87 -17.18 5.02 19.67
C LYS A 87 -15.71 4.72 19.99
N ALA A 88 -14.97 4.22 19.00
CA ALA A 88 -13.55 3.93 19.15
C ALA A 88 -12.79 5.15 19.70
N MET A 89 -11.82 4.91 20.56
CA MET A 89 -10.91 5.93 21.07
C MET A 89 -9.48 5.58 20.67
N LEU A 90 -8.71 6.60 20.31
CA LEU A 90 -7.29 6.48 19.96
C LEU A 90 -6.46 6.47 21.24
N TYR A 91 -5.70 5.41 21.43
CA TYR A 91 -4.80 5.23 22.57
C TYR A 91 -3.35 5.18 22.14
N LEU A 92 -2.51 5.89 22.89
CA LEU A 92 -1.06 5.73 22.84
C LEU A 92 -0.66 4.53 23.71
N LYS A 93 -0.11 3.49 23.08
CA LYS A 93 0.32 2.26 23.75
C LYS A 93 1.78 2.31 24.15
N LYS A 94 2.64 2.70 23.20
CA LYS A 94 4.10 2.76 23.42
C LYS A 94 4.70 3.96 22.75
N ILE A 95 5.80 4.43 23.34
CA ILE A 95 6.74 5.34 22.71
C ILE A 95 8.09 4.67 22.77
N TYR A 96 8.82 4.69 21.66
CA TYR A 96 10.18 4.17 21.57
C TYR A 96 11.07 5.17 20.84
N SER A 97 12.37 5.10 21.11
CA SER A 97 13.36 5.89 20.40
C SER A 97 13.76 5.17 19.11
N SER A 98 13.83 5.90 18.00
CA SER A 98 14.41 5.43 16.75
C SER A 98 15.96 5.45 16.78
N LYS A 99 16.57 6.00 17.84
CA LYS A 99 18.01 5.94 18.11
C LYS A 99 18.34 5.00 19.25
N GLU A 100 19.35 4.17 19.03
CA GLU A 100 19.92 3.27 20.03
C GLU A 100 20.46 4.07 21.23
N GLY A 101 20.29 3.53 22.45
CA GLY A 101 20.74 4.18 23.70
C GLY A 101 19.84 5.30 24.25
N LYS A 102 18.79 5.72 23.53
CA LYS A 102 17.85 6.78 23.96
C LYS A 102 16.50 6.29 24.49
N SER A 103 16.40 5.02 24.86
CA SER A 103 15.17 4.42 25.41
C SER A 103 14.63 5.16 26.65
N ASN A 104 15.53 5.67 27.50
CA ASN A 104 15.16 6.42 28.70
C ASN A 104 14.42 7.73 28.39
N GLU A 105 14.79 8.46 27.33
CA GLU A 105 14.10 9.70 26.94
C GLU A 105 12.64 9.43 26.53
N ALA A 106 12.42 8.36 25.77
CA ALA A 106 11.08 7.94 25.34
C ALA A 106 10.20 7.54 26.52
N LEU A 107 10.75 6.80 27.48
CA LEU A 107 10.04 6.39 28.70
C LEU A 107 9.68 7.60 29.58
N ILE A 108 10.62 8.52 29.81
CA ILE A 108 10.37 9.75 30.58
C ILE A 108 9.25 10.55 29.92
N TYR A 109 9.29 10.72 28.60
CA TYR A 109 8.25 11.46 27.87
C TYR A 109 6.88 10.76 27.96
N LYS A 110 6.83 9.42 27.82
CA LYS A 110 5.60 8.64 28.02
C LYS A 110 5.02 8.81 29.43
N ASN A 111 5.86 8.82 30.46
CA ASN A 111 5.41 9.00 31.84
C ASN A 111 4.82 10.40 32.06
N LYS A 112 5.46 11.45 31.51
CA LYS A 112 4.91 12.82 31.54
C LYS A 112 3.54 12.92 30.86
N LEU A 113 3.35 12.20 29.76
CA LEU A 113 2.04 12.13 29.09
C LEU A 113 1.01 11.44 29.98
N ALA A 114 1.36 10.33 30.62
CA ALA A 114 0.46 9.62 31.53
C ALA A 114 0.10 10.45 32.77
N GLU A 115 1.05 11.18 33.35
CA GLU A 115 0.82 12.09 34.48
C GLU A 115 -0.15 13.22 34.10
N LYS A 116 -0.02 13.77 32.89
CA LYS A 116 -0.82 14.91 32.44
C LYS A 116 -2.22 14.52 31.94
N TYR A 117 -2.32 13.44 31.18
CA TYR A 117 -3.53 13.06 30.45
C TYR A 117 -4.22 11.82 31.02
N GLY A 118 -3.62 11.19 32.04
CA GLY A 118 -4.09 9.94 32.60
C GLY A 118 -3.64 8.72 31.80
N LYS A 119 -3.85 7.54 32.39
CA LYS A 119 -3.60 6.24 31.78
C LYS A 119 -4.59 5.24 32.36
N ASP A 120 -5.16 4.40 31.51
CA ASP A 120 -5.97 3.25 31.89
C ASP A 120 -5.32 1.94 31.40
N ASP A 121 -6.06 0.82 31.53
CA ASP A 121 -5.63 -0.50 31.07
C ASP A 121 -5.45 -0.56 29.54
N LEU A 122 -6.09 0.34 28.80
CA LEU A 122 -5.97 0.53 27.37
C LEU A 122 -4.84 1.51 26.99
N GLY A 123 -4.19 2.18 27.94
CA GLY A 123 -3.05 3.05 27.69
C GLY A 123 -3.34 4.52 27.96
N ILE A 124 -2.65 5.43 27.27
CA ILE A 124 -2.87 6.87 27.44
C ILE A 124 -3.86 7.32 26.36
N PRO A 125 -5.09 7.75 26.72
CA PRO A 125 -6.06 8.19 25.73
C PRO A 125 -5.59 9.51 25.10
N ALA A 126 -5.73 9.63 23.77
CA ALA A 126 -5.28 10.79 23.01
C ALA A 126 -6.21 12.02 23.13
N ILE A 127 -6.66 12.34 24.35
CA ILE A 127 -7.69 13.37 24.61
C ILE A 127 -7.29 14.79 24.20
N TRP A 128 -5.99 15.02 24.01
CA TRP A 128 -5.45 16.29 23.49
C TRP A 128 -5.70 16.48 22.00
N TYR A 129 -5.99 15.42 21.25
CA TYR A 129 -6.06 15.47 19.80
C TYR A 129 -7.50 15.66 19.30
N SER A 130 -7.72 16.69 18.47
CA SER A 130 -8.94 16.85 17.67
C SER A 130 -8.55 17.29 16.26
N GLY A 131 -9.05 16.61 15.24
CA GLY A 131 -8.69 16.85 13.85
C GLY A 131 -8.84 15.61 12.97
N LYS A 132 -8.41 15.74 11.71
CA LYS A 132 -8.36 14.65 10.74
C LYS A 132 -7.02 13.94 10.82
N ILE A 133 -7.05 12.61 10.89
CA ILE A 133 -5.87 11.75 10.71
C ILE A 133 -6.06 10.82 9.52
N THR A 134 -4.96 10.51 8.85
CA THR A 134 -4.94 9.64 7.68
C THR A 134 -3.96 8.50 7.92
N ALA A 135 -4.44 7.27 7.77
CA ALA A 135 -3.61 6.09 7.94
C ALA A 135 -3.62 5.23 6.67
N LEU A 136 -2.44 4.72 6.31
CA LEU A 136 -2.32 3.65 5.33
C LEU A 136 -2.62 2.33 6.06
N SER A 137 -3.61 1.59 5.56
CA SER A 137 -3.89 0.23 6.04
C SER A 137 -2.87 -0.72 5.43
N CYS A 138 -2.27 -1.62 6.21
CA CYS A 138 -1.39 -2.66 5.66
C CYS A 138 -0.28 -2.17 4.71
N PRO A 139 0.52 -1.16 5.08
CA PRO A 139 1.56 -0.63 4.21
C PRO A 139 2.66 -1.67 3.96
N LYS A 140 3.20 -1.72 2.75
CA LYS A 140 4.40 -2.51 2.40
C LYS A 140 5.45 -1.60 1.76
N ASP A 141 6.72 -1.86 2.02
CA ASP A 141 7.80 -1.26 1.22
C ASP A 141 7.85 -1.99 -0.13
N LEU A 142 7.82 -1.22 -1.21
CA LEU A 142 7.92 -1.75 -2.56
C LEU A 142 8.97 -0.96 -3.34
N PHE A 143 10.22 -1.40 -3.22
CA PHE A 143 11.39 -0.76 -3.81
C PHE A 143 11.46 0.73 -3.43
N GLY A 144 11.37 0.99 -2.13
CA GLY A 144 11.56 2.32 -1.55
C GLY A 144 10.41 3.30 -1.80
N GLU A 145 9.24 2.77 -2.13
CA GLU A 145 7.96 3.45 -1.95
C GLU A 145 7.15 2.65 -0.92
N ILE A 146 6.70 3.28 0.16
CA ILE A 146 5.71 2.67 1.06
C ILE A 146 4.35 2.78 0.39
N VAL A 147 3.73 1.64 0.09
CA VAL A 147 2.48 1.56 -0.68
C VAL A 147 1.36 0.88 0.09
N THR A 148 0.12 1.24 -0.23
CA THR A 148 -1.09 0.54 0.24
C THR A 148 -2.18 0.50 -0.84
N LYS A 149 -3.14 -0.42 -0.68
CA LYS A 149 -4.43 -0.42 -1.38
C LYS A 149 -5.43 0.56 -0.76
N ASN A 150 -5.46 0.64 0.57
CA ASN A 150 -6.52 1.31 1.32
C ASN A 150 -5.94 2.39 2.21
N VAL A 151 -6.58 3.56 2.17
CA VAL A 151 -6.29 4.66 3.08
C VAL A 151 -7.56 4.98 3.84
N ALA A 152 -7.44 5.04 5.17
CA ALA A 152 -8.51 5.41 6.06
C ALA A 152 -8.28 6.84 6.56
N GLU A 153 -9.30 7.68 6.47
CA GLU A 153 -9.37 8.98 7.12
C GLU A 153 -10.28 8.87 8.34
N PHE A 154 -9.83 9.40 9.47
CA PHE A 154 -10.62 9.46 10.69
C PHE A 154 -10.79 10.91 11.10
N ASP A 155 -12.03 11.30 11.38
CA ASP A 155 -12.32 12.54 12.09
C ASP A 155 -12.31 12.23 13.58
N ILE A 156 -11.43 12.89 14.32
CA ILE A 156 -11.25 12.69 15.76
C ILE A 156 -11.63 13.94 16.53
N GLU A 157 -12.39 13.77 17.61
CA GLU A 157 -12.65 14.81 18.60
C GLU A 157 -12.21 14.31 19.99
N LYS A 158 -11.25 15.00 20.58
CA LYS A 158 -10.65 14.67 21.89
C LYS A 158 -10.30 13.19 22.02
N GLY A 159 -9.60 12.67 21.02
CA GLY A 159 -9.18 11.26 20.94
C GLY A 159 -10.27 10.27 20.54
N GLN A 160 -11.55 10.66 20.51
CA GLN A 160 -12.65 9.81 20.09
C GLN A 160 -12.86 9.89 18.57
N VAL A 161 -12.99 8.73 17.92
CA VAL A 161 -13.32 8.65 16.49
C VAL A 161 -14.78 9.03 16.29
N ILE A 162 -15.02 10.12 15.57
CA ILE A 162 -16.36 10.63 15.26
C ILE A 162 -16.89 9.99 13.98
N SER A 163 -16.03 9.86 12.97
CA SER A 163 -16.29 9.19 11.70
C SER A 163 -15.01 8.56 11.16
N GLN A 164 -15.21 7.51 10.36
CA GLN A 164 -14.18 6.83 9.59
C GLN A 164 -14.63 6.78 8.14
N ASN A 165 -13.76 7.19 7.23
CA ASN A 165 -14.00 7.17 5.79
C ASN A 165 -12.86 6.45 5.10
N PHE A 166 -13.19 5.50 4.21
CA PHE A 166 -12.20 4.90 3.33
C PHE A 166 -12.05 5.74 2.07
N LEU A 167 -10.85 6.25 1.84
CA LEU A 167 -10.57 7.11 0.71
C LEU A 167 -10.40 6.24 -0.55
N ASN A 168 -11.35 6.35 -1.48
CA ASN A 168 -11.29 5.68 -2.78
C ASN A 168 -10.38 6.44 -3.76
N ILE A 169 -9.11 6.58 -3.40
CA ILE A 169 -8.12 7.40 -4.13
C ILE A 169 -7.48 6.60 -5.27
N ALA A 170 -7.16 5.33 -5.00
CA ALA A 170 -6.65 4.40 -5.98
C ALA A 170 -7.81 3.64 -6.64
N LYS A 171 -7.76 3.47 -7.96
CA LYS A 171 -8.74 2.64 -8.67
C LYS A 171 -8.53 1.17 -8.28
N ASN A 172 -9.60 0.50 -7.85
CA ASN A 172 -9.60 -0.95 -7.63
C ASN A 172 -9.42 -1.70 -8.95
N GLY A 173 -8.74 -2.84 -8.89
CA GLY A 173 -8.53 -3.71 -10.04
C GLY A 173 -9.69 -4.70 -10.20
N THR A 174 -10.05 -5.09 -11.42
CA THR A 174 -11.13 -6.05 -11.69
C THR A 174 -10.69 -7.50 -11.56
N MET A 175 -9.38 -7.78 -11.58
CA MET A 175 -8.85 -9.07 -11.13
C MET A 175 -8.97 -9.22 -9.59
N GLU A 176 -9.61 -8.27 -8.89
CA GLU A 176 -10.00 -8.36 -7.47
C GLU A 176 -11.45 -8.86 -7.29
N GLY A 177 -12.10 -9.41 -8.33
CA GLY A 177 -13.50 -9.82 -8.29
C GLY A 177 -13.79 -11.14 -7.54
N PRO A 178 -15.02 -11.33 -7.02
CA PRO A 178 -15.45 -12.59 -6.39
C PRO A 178 -15.46 -13.73 -7.40
N ARG A 179 -14.92 -14.89 -6.99
CA ARG A 179 -14.95 -16.18 -7.72
C ARG A 179 -16.29 -16.39 -8.41
N CYS A 180 -16.30 -16.59 -9.73
CA CYS A 180 -17.14 -17.65 -10.24
C CYS A 180 -16.39 -18.96 -9.95
N PRO A 181 -16.86 -19.80 -9.01
CA PRO A 181 -16.27 -21.11 -8.81
C PRO A 181 -16.38 -21.90 -10.12
N ARG A 182 -15.31 -22.61 -10.52
CA ARG A 182 -15.45 -23.65 -11.54
C ARG A 182 -16.48 -24.67 -11.02
N PRO A 183 -17.42 -25.16 -11.85
CA PRO A 183 -18.58 -25.96 -11.39
C PRO A 183 -18.23 -27.16 -10.49
N THR A 184 -17.01 -27.69 -10.59
CA THR A 184 -16.53 -28.89 -9.90
C THR A 184 -15.61 -28.62 -8.71
N ILE A 185 -15.21 -27.37 -8.45
CA ILE A 185 -14.29 -27.05 -7.35
C ILE A 185 -14.91 -26.02 -6.42
N LYS A 186 -15.47 -26.51 -5.30
CA LYS A 186 -15.83 -25.67 -4.16
C LYS A 186 -14.56 -25.20 -3.50
N TYR A 187 -14.13 -23.99 -3.82
CA TYR A 187 -13.12 -23.35 -3.02
C TYR A 187 -13.76 -22.46 -1.95
N SER A 188 -13.47 -22.78 -0.70
CA SER A 188 -13.71 -21.86 0.41
C SER A 188 -12.76 -20.66 0.30
N PRO A 189 -13.19 -19.42 0.64
CA PRO A 189 -12.25 -18.36 0.92
C PRO A 189 -11.43 -18.81 2.14
N ILE A 190 -10.15 -19.11 1.93
CA ILE A 190 -9.22 -19.27 3.04
C ILE A 190 -9.04 -17.85 3.58
N ALA A 191 -9.61 -17.57 4.74
CA ALA A 191 -9.22 -16.41 5.54
C ALA A 191 -7.78 -16.67 5.98
N SER A 192 -6.81 -16.24 5.19
CA SER A 192 -5.41 -16.34 5.57
C SER A 192 -5.17 -15.36 6.71
N THR A 193 -4.63 -15.88 7.80
CA THR A 193 -4.09 -15.10 8.93
C THR A 193 -2.74 -14.46 8.57
N ASP A 194 -2.21 -14.70 7.37
CA ASP A 194 -0.84 -14.37 6.95
C ASP A 194 -0.74 -12.98 6.28
N GLY A 195 -1.78 -12.15 6.43
CA GLY A 195 -1.76 -10.74 6.04
C GLY A 195 -2.76 -10.38 4.94
N CYS A 196 -3.14 -9.10 4.94
CA CYS A 196 -4.12 -8.45 4.05
C CYS A 196 -3.75 -8.44 2.55
N TRP A 197 -2.51 -8.80 2.21
CA TRP A 197 -2.05 -8.94 0.83
C TRP A 197 -2.17 -10.37 0.29
N TYR A 198 -1.98 -11.39 1.14
CA TYR A 198 -1.74 -12.78 0.73
C TYR A 198 -2.85 -13.37 -0.14
N SER A 199 -4.07 -13.48 0.40
CA SER A 199 -5.20 -14.10 -0.29
C SER A 199 -5.58 -13.35 -1.58
N ASN A 200 -5.44 -12.03 -1.56
CA ASN A 200 -5.73 -11.16 -2.70
C ASN A 200 -4.66 -11.22 -3.80
N LEU A 201 -3.40 -11.54 -3.47
CA LEU A 201 -2.30 -11.57 -4.44
C LEU A 201 -2.24 -12.92 -5.16
N GLN A 202 -2.27 -14.03 -4.44
CA GLN A 202 -2.18 -15.36 -5.05
C GLN A 202 -3.26 -15.58 -6.11
N TYR A 203 -4.51 -15.20 -5.80
CA TYR A 203 -5.62 -15.30 -6.75
C TYR A 203 -5.38 -14.53 -8.05
N LYS A 204 -4.81 -13.34 -7.97
CA LYS A 204 -4.51 -12.52 -9.15
C LYS A 204 -3.41 -13.13 -10.00
N LEU A 205 -2.40 -13.70 -9.34
CA LEU A 205 -1.31 -14.38 -10.02
C LEU A 205 -1.84 -15.59 -10.78
N ASP A 206 -2.67 -16.43 -10.16
CA ASP A 206 -3.28 -17.59 -10.81
C ASP A 206 -4.08 -17.19 -12.07
N LEU A 207 -4.91 -16.14 -11.98
CA LEU A 207 -5.66 -15.63 -13.14
C LEU A 207 -4.75 -15.02 -14.21
N LEU A 208 -3.68 -14.32 -13.80
CA LEU A 208 -2.73 -13.74 -14.74
C LEU A 208 -1.97 -14.86 -15.46
N GLU A 209 -1.55 -15.90 -14.74
CA GLU A 209 -0.91 -17.11 -15.28
C GLU A 209 -1.83 -17.81 -16.28
N GLU A 210 -3.11 -18.03 -15.95
CA GLU A 210 -4.09 -18.61 -16.88
C GLU A 210 -4.18 -17.76 -18.16
N PHE A 211 -4.30 -16.43 -18.00
CA PHE A 211 -4.44 -15.51 -19.12
C PHE A 211 -3.20 -15.45 -20.03
N VAL A 212 -1.99 -15.38 -19.47
CA VAL A 212 -0.76 -15.26 -20.27
C VAL A 212 -0.39 -16.60 -20.96
N ASN A 213 -0.82 -17.73 -20.39
CA ASN A 213 -0.51 -19.06 -20.91
C ASN A 213 -1.54 -19.61 -21.90
N ASP A 214 -2.75 -19.03 -22.00
CA ASP A 214 -3.87 -19.52 -22.83
C ASP A 214 -3.47 -19.86 -24.29
N ASN A 215 -2.53 -19.11 -24.88
CA ASN A 215 -2.06 -19.31 -26.25
C ASN A 215 -0.56 -19.60 -26.36
N LEU A 216 0.05 -20.08 -25.28
CA LEU A 216 1.47 -20.41 -25.27
C LEU A 216 1.68 -21.77 -25.96
N LYS A 217 2.41 -21.77 -27.08
CA LYS A 217 2.74 -23.03 -27.78
C LYS A 217 3.71 -23.84 -26.92
N LYS A 218 3.32 -25.05 -26.52
CA LYS A 218 4.20 -25.98 -25.81
C LYS A 218 5.31 -26.45 -26.73
N HIS A 219 6.55 -26.04 -26.45
CA HIS A 219 7.74 -26.52 -27.17
C HIS A 219 8.12 -27.91 -26.65
N LYS A 220 8.15 -28.92 -27.54
CA LYS A 220 8.21 -30.34 -27.19
C LYS A 220 9.62 -30.91 -26.94
N THR A 221 10.70 -30.16 -27.12
CA THR A 221 12.02 -30.80 -27.38
C THR A 221 13.18 -30.40 -26.48
N SER A 222 13.05 -29.42 -25.58
CA SER A 222 14.09 -29.15 -24.55
C SER A 222 13.50 -28.55 -23.26
N THR A 223 14.06 -28.92 -22.12
CA THR A 223 13.72 -28.35 -20.81
C THR A 223 14.33 -26.95 -20.70
N THR A 224 13.67 -25.95 -21.28
CA THR A 224 14.10 -24.54 -21.15
C THR A 224 13.46 -23.93 -19.91
N LYS A 225 14.27 -23.36 -19.02
CA LYS A 225 13.83 -22.59 -17.84
C LYS A 225 14.59 -21.28 -17.77
N PHE A 226 13.88 -20.17 -17.60
CA PHE A 226 14.49 -18.86 -17.38
C PHE A 226 13.51 -17.93 -16.64
N GLY A 227 14.03 -16.88 -16.03
CA GLY A 227 13.24 -15.89 -15.30
C GLY A 227 13.47 -14.48 -15.82
N VAL A 228 12.45 -13.64 -15.76
CA VAL A 228 12.53 -12.21 -16.04
C VAL A 228 11.75 -11.43 -15.01
N ASP A 229 12.22 -10.22 -14.69
CA ASP A 229 11.50 -9.31 -13.80
C ASP A 229 10.78 -8.26 -14.64
N ILE A 230 9.53 -8.00 -14.32
CA ILE A 230 8.64 -7.14 -15.09
C ILE A 230 7.96 -6.16 -14.15
N LEU A 231 7.93 -4.89 -14.54
CA LEU A 231 7.06 -3.89 -13.96
C LEU A 231 5.79 -3.81 -14.81
N LEU A 232 4.66 -4.25 -14.25
CA LEU A 232 3.34 -4.05 -14.84
C LEU A 232 2.85 -2.65 -14.49
N VAL A 233 2.52 -1.83 -15.48
CA VAL A 233 2.02 -0.46 -15.27
C VAL A 233 0.62 -0.31 -15.84
N THR A 234 -0.33 0.10 -15.00
CA THR A 234 -1.68 0.46 -15.43
C THR A 234 -1.78 1.96 -15.64
N ASN A 235 -2.00 2.41 -16.88
CA ASN A 235 -2.10 3.83 -17.18
C ASN A 235 -3.45 4.44 -16.75
N LYS A 236 -3.62 5.76 -16.92
CA LYS A 236 -4.86 6.50 -16.60
C LYS A 236 -6.13 6.00 -17.30
N LYS A 237 -5.99 5.28 -18.42
CA LYS A 237 -7.10 4.67 -19.16
C LYS A 237 -7.39 3.24 -18.69
N GLY A 238 -6.70 2.76 -17.66
CA GLY A 238 -6.81 1.40 -17.15
C GLY A 238 -6.05 0.36 -17.98
N LYS A 239 -5.29 0.73 -19.01
CA LYS A 239 -4.55 -0.25 -19.82
C LYS A 239 -3.24 -0.63 -19.14
N THR A 240 -3.01 -1.94 -18.99
CA THR A 240 -1.77 -2.49 -18.43
C THR A 240 -0.71 -2.69 -19.52
N THR A 241 0.55 -2.46 -19.19
CA THR A 241 1.71 -2.76 -20.06
C THR A 241 2.86 -3.27 -19.19
N GLY A 242 3.59 -4.27 -19.70
CA GLY A 242 4.78 -4.80 -19.03
C GLY A 242 6.04 -4.07 -19.48
N TYR A 243 6.88 -3.69 -18.53
CA TYR A 243 8.21 -3.16 -18.75
C TYR A 243 9.22 -4.15 -18.20
N LEU A 244 10.13 -4.59 -19.05
CA LEU A 244 11.20 -5.48 -18.65
C LEU A 244 12.19 -4.73 -17.73
N LEU A 245 12.46 -5.28 -16.55
CA LEU A 245 13.38 -4.72 -15.55
C LEU A 245 14.76 -5.37 -15.62
N SER A 246 14.77 -6.65 -15.99
CA SER A 246 15.91 -7.55 -16.16
C SER A 246 15.81 -8.21 -17.55
N PRO A 247 16.89 -8.38 -18.32
CA PRO A 247 18.13 -8.90 -17.78
C PRO A 247 19.34 -8.00 -18.01
N ASN A 248 20.28 -8.06 -17.07
CA ASN A 248 21.67 -7.67 -17.31
C ASN A 248 22.44 -8.75 -18.11
N GLU A 249 21.83 -9.91 -18.35
CA GLU A 249 22.35 -10.98 -19.22
C GLU A 249 21.71 -10.94 -20.61
N ILE A 250 22.47 -11.32 -21.63
CA ILE A 250 21.97 -11.38 -23.01
C ILE A 250 21.04 -12.60 -23.14
N MET A 251 19.73 -12.37 -23.30
CA MET A 251 18.78 -13.44 -23.62
C MET A 251 19.11 -14.06 -24.97
N ASN A 252 18.98 -15.39 -25.08
CA ASN A 252 18.96 -16.04 -26.39
C ASN A 252 17.69 -15.63 -27.17
N LYS A 253 17.69 -15.86 -28.49
CA LYS A 253 16.57 -15.46 -29.37
C LYS A 253 15.23 -16.07 -28.97
N GLU A 254 15.22 -17.29 -28.44
CA GLU A 254 14.00 -17.99 -28.03
C GLU A 254 13.40 -17.36 -26.76
N ASN A 255 14.21 -17.13 -25.73
CA ASN A 255 13.80 -16.47 -24.49
C ASN A 255 13.31 -15.05 -24.75
N GLN A 256 13.95 -14.33 -25.68
CA GLN A 256 13.50 -13.01 -26.11
C GLN A 256 12.11 -13.08 -26.76
N ALA A 257 11.89 -14.02 -27.70
CA ALA A 257 10.60 -14.18 -28.36
C ALA A 257 9.49 -14.55 -27.37
N LEU A 258 9.78 -15.44 -26.40
CA LEU A 258 8.84 -15.81 -25.32
C LEU A 258 8.51 -14.62 -24.43
N THR A 259 9.50 -13.80 -24.07
CA THR A 259 9.31 -12.60 -23.25
C THR A 259 8.49 -11.53 -23.98
N GLU A 260 8.76 -11.31 -25.27
CA GLU A 260 7.96 -10.40 -26.12
C GLU A 260 6.52 -10.88 -26.24
N GLN A 261 6.29 -12.20 -26.38
CA GLN A 261 4.95 -12.78 -26.37
C GLN A 261 4.24 -12.54 -25.03
N LEU A 262 4.91 -12.74 -23.90
CA LEU A 262 4.37 -12.47 -22.56
C LEU A 262 3.92 -11.01 -22.43
N ILE A 263 4.80 -10.05 -22.75
CA ILE A 263 4.49 -8.60 -22.67
C ILE A 263 3.33 -8.25 -23.61
N LYS A 264 3.30 -8.82 -24.82
CA LYS A 264 2.21 -8.62 -25.77
C LYS A 264 0.89 -9.15 -25.23
N GLN A 265 0.86 -10.32 -24.58
CA GLN A 265 -0.36 -10.84 -23.97
C GLN A 265 -0.81 -9.95 -22.82
N ILE A 266 0.08 -9.59 -21.89
CA ILE A 266 -0.21 -8.64 -20.79
C ILE A 266 -0.88 -7.35 -21.32
N SER A 267 -0.43 -6.83 -22.46
CA SER A 267 -0.98 -5.60 -23.05
C SER A 267 -2.44 -5.72 -23.55
N LYS A 268 -2.98 -6.94 -23.62
CA LYS A 268 -4.37 -7.26 -23.98
C LYS A 268 -5.28 -7.48 -22.79
N LEU A 269 -4.76 -7.42 -21.57
CA LEU A 269 -5.58 -7.52 -20.36
C LEU A 269 -6.75 -6.52 -20.41
N PRO A 270 -7.92 -6.89 -19.90
CA PRO A 270 -9.02 -5.96 -19.70
C PRO A 270 -8.57 -4.69 -18.97
N ARG A 271 -9.25 -3.58 -19.26
CA ARG A 271 -8.95 -2.33 -18.56
C ARG A 271 -9.22 -2.51 -17.07
N TRP A 272 -8.33 -1.92 -16.27
CA TRP A 272 -8.34 -2.00 -14.82
C TRP A 272 -8.15 -3.40 -14.27
N SER A 273 -7.51 -4.33 -15.00
CA SER A 273 -7.09 -5.62 -14.42
C SER A 273 -6.29 -5.44 -13.13
N PHE A 274 -5.32 -4.52 -13.13
CA PHE A 274 -4.57 -4.12 -11.93
C PHE A 274 -4.94 -2.71 -11.49
N GLY A 275 -5.38 -2.60 -10.24
CA GLY A 275 -5.63 -1.34 -9.58
C GLY A 275 -4.35 -0.59 -9.21
N TRP A 276 -4.49 0.70 -8.92
CA TRP A 276 -3.39 1.50 -8.40
C TRP A 276 -3.15 1.24 -6.93
N LEU A 277 -2.00 1.70 -6.44
CA LEU A 277 -1.69 1.81 -5.01
C LEU A 277 -1.49 3.28 -4.67
N GLN A 278 -1.56 3.60 -3.39
CA GLN A 278 -1.24 4.91 -2.86
C GLN A 278 0.05 4.85 -2.06
N THR A 279 0.91 5.85 -2.21
CA THR A 279 2.13 5.97 -1.40
C THR A 279 1.89 6.75 -0.12
N ILE A 280 2.79 6.62 0.85
CA ILE A 280 2.80 7.39 2.11
C ILE A 280 2.81 8.92 1.89
N ASN A 281 3.28 9.40 0.74
CA ASN A 281 3.28 10.81 0.37
C ASN A 281 2.01 11.23 -0.39
N GLY A 282 1.00 10.37 -0.47
CA GLY A 282 -0.26 10.62 -1.19
C GLY A 282 -0.16 10.53 -2.71
N SER A 283 0.95 10.01 -3.25
CA SER A 283 1.10 9.81 -4.69
C SER A 283 0.49 8.49 -5.16
N ILE A 284 0.10 8.42 -6.42
CA ILE A 284 -0.36 7.21 -7.08
C ILE A 284 0.82 6.39 -7.57
N PHE A 285 0.92 5.16 -7.06
CA PHE A 285 1.82 4.13 -7.55
C PHE A 285 1.05 3.21 -8.51
N GLN A 286 1.33 3.35 -9.80
CA GLN A 286 0.60 2.67 -10.88
C GLN A 286 1.22 1.32 -11.28
N GLY A 287 2.19 0.84 -10.51
CA GLY A 287 3.00 -0.34 -10.81
C GLY A 287 2.61 -1.60 -10.03
N ARG A 288 3.01 -2.77 -10.53
CA ARG A 288 3.24 -4.02 -9.79
C ARG A 288 4.55 -4.62 -10.29
N TYR A 289 5.47 -4.94 -9.38
CA TYR A 289 6.68 -5.65 -9.73
C TYR A 289 6.38 -7.14 -9.65
N VAL A 290 6.66 -7.87 -10.72
CA VAL A 290 6.37 -9.29 -10.85
C VAL A 290 7.59 -9.99 -11.41
N LYS A 291 7.97 -11.10 -10.78
CA LYS A 291 8.93 -12.04 -11.31
C LYS A 291 8.19 -13.08 -12.14
N ALA A 292 8.60 -13.27 -13.38
CA ALA A 292 8.00 -14.23 -14.30
C ALA A 292 9.02 -15.33 -14.60
N ASN A 293 8.71 -16.56 -14.18
CA ASN A 293 9.53 -17.74 -14.40
C ASN A 293 8.89 -18.60 -15.49
N TYR A 294 9.60 -18.84 -16.58
CA TYR A 294 9.16 -19.73 -17.64
C TYR A 294 9.73 -21.14 -17.44
N SER A 295 8.91 -22.14 -17.75
CA SER A 295 9.34 -23.52 -17.97
C SER A 295 8.56 -24.12 -19.13
N SER A 296 9.22 -24.84 -20.04
CA SER A 296 8.55 -25.51 -21.16
C SER A 296 7.43 -26.49 -20.75
N ASP A 297 7.49 -27.04 -19.53
CA ASP A 297 6.49 -27.98 -19.00
C ASP A 297 5.22 -27.29 -18.50
N THR A 298 5.36 -26.11 -17.87
CA THR A 298 4.28 -25.45 -17.11
C THR A 298 3.90 -24.06 -17.64
N GLY A 299 4.67 -23.51 -18.58
CA GLY A 299 4.51 -22.16 -19.08
C GLY A 299 5.09 -21.11 -18.13
N TRP A 300 4.47 -19.93 -18.11
CA TRP A 300 4.81 -18.84 -17.21
C TRP A 300 4.18 -19.03 -15.84
N LYS A 301 5.02 -18.92 -14.80
CA LYS A 301 4.61 -18.74 -13.41
C LYS A 301 5.03 -17.36 -12.92
N LEU A 302 4.23 -16.75 -12.08
CA LEU A 302 4.36 -15.35 -11.71
C LEU A 302 4.37 -15.21 -10.18
N GLU A 303 5.31 -14.41 -9.68
CA GLU A 303 5.45 -14.07 -8.26
C GLU A 303 5.38 -12.53 -8.12
N ASP A 304 4.54 -12.01 -7.24
CA ASP A 304 4.45 -10.56 -6.97
C ASP A 304 5.41 -10.19 -5.83
N TYR A 305 6.25 -9.16 -6.03
CA TYR A 305 7.19 -8.68 -5.01
C TYR A 305 6.53 -7.99 -3.81
N LEU A 306 5.21 -7.81 -3.82
CA LEU A 306 4.44 -7.42 -2.62
C LEU A 306 4.31 -8.56 -1.60
N HIS A 307 4.61 -9.80 -1.98
CA HIS A 307 4.59 -10.98 -1.13
C HIS A 307 6.02 -11.40 -0.73
#